data_AF-A0A2I1M5J1-F1
#
_entry.id   AF-A0A2I1M5J1-F1
#
_cell.length_a   1.000
_cell.length_b   1.000
_cell.length_c   1.000
_cell.angle_alpha   90.00
_cell.angle_beta   90.00
_cell.angle_gamma   90.00
#
_symmetry.space_group_name_H-M   'P 1'
#
loop_
_entity.id
_entity.type
_entity.pdbx_description
1 polymer ?
#
loop_
_entity_poly.entity_id
_entity_poly.type
_entity_poly.pdbx_seq_one_letter_code
_entity_poly.pdbx_strand_id
1 'polypeptide(L)'
;MQLADNPSNAELSSTYDDVLAQLTQRDSWSLEARISDIAHGLQLDMLDFSRPMLSLSPGQQARAEMAAILLQRPEALILDEPTNHIDAQTREFLIETVSS
;
A
#
# COMPACT_ATOMS: atom_id res chain seq x y z
N MET A 1 29.56 -32.28 7.33
CA MET A 1 29.14 -33.28 6.34
C MET A 1 28.21 -34.27 7.01
N GLN A 2 26.91 -33.94 7.08
CA GLN A 2 25.81 -34.89 7.19
C GLN A 2 24.51 -34.12 6.92
N LEU A 3 24.24 -33.93 5.62
CA LEU A 3 22.91 -33.67 5.10
C LEU A 3 22.24 -35.03 4.92
N ALA A 4 20.91 -35.04 5.13
CA ALA A 4 19.95 -36.11 4.87
C ALA A 4 19.86 -37.23 5.93
N ASP A 5 18.90 -37.10 6.86
CA ASP A 5 17.84 -38.12 7.03
C ASP A 5 16.86 -37.68 8.13
N ASN A 6 15.80 -36.96 7.76
CA ASN A 6 14.52 -37.16 8.45
C ASN A 6 13.34 -36.80 7.51
N PRO A 7 12.76 -37.77 6.79
CA PRO A 7 11.70 -37.54 5.81
C PRO A 7 10.29 -37.34 6.43
N SER A 8 10.15 -37.27 7.75
CA SER A 8 8.87 -37.05 8.42
C SER A 8 8.84 -35.71 9.13
N ASN A 9 8.72 -34.67 8.34
CA ASN A 9 8.10 -33.46 8.84
C ASN A 9 7.12 -32.86 7.84
N ALA A 10 6.45 -33.74 7.08
CA ALA A 10 5.36 -33.36 6.19
C ALA A 10 4.30 -32.54 6.94
N GLU A 11 4.08 -32.83 8.22
CA GLU A 11 3.19 -32.05 9.10
C GLU A 11 3.75 -30.65 9.42
N LEU A 12 5.03 -30.48 9.76
CA LEU A 12 5.59 -29.13 9.95
C LEU A 12 5.76 -28.37 8.64
N SER A 13 6.03 -29.04 7.51
CA SER A 13 6.02 -28.40 6.19
C SER A 13 4.61 -27.91 5.86
N SER A 14 3.59 -28.76 6.00
CA SER A 14 2.19 -28.38 5.78
C SER A 14 1.77 -27.24 6.72
N THR A 15 2.14 -27.31 8.00
CA THR A 15 1.83 -26.25 8.96
C THR A 15 2.53 -24.94 8.60
N TYR A 16 3.79 -25.01 8.15
CA TYR A 16 4.56 -23.84 7.72
C TYR A 16 3.99 -23.25 6.44
N ASP A 17 3.60 -24.08 5.48
CA ASP A 17 2.95 -23.71 4.22
C ASP A 17 1.57 -23.08 4.49
N ASP A 18 0.78 -23.62 5.43
CA ASP A 18 -0.52 -23.08 5.84
C ASP A 18 -0.36 -21.72 6.55
N VAL A 19 0.67 -21.57 7.39
CA VAL A 19 0.98 -20.29 8.04
C VAL A 19 1.45 -19.26 7.01
N LEU A 20 2.32 -19.64 6.07
CA LEU A 20 2.76 -18.78 4.96
C LEU A 20 1.59 -18.38 4.06
N ALA A 21 0.69 -19.31 3.73
CA ALA A 21 -0.50 -19.02 2.94
C ALA A 21 -1.42 -18.05 3.68
N GLN A 22 -1.65 -18.24 4.99
CA GLN A 22 -2.46 -17.32 5.80
C GLN A 22 -1.82 -15.93 5.95
N LEU A 23 -0.49 -15.86 6.10
CA LEU A 23 0.24 -14.59 6.14
C LEU A 23 0.18 -13.88 4.78
N THR A 24 0.37 -14.62 3.68
CA THR A 24 0.32 -14.08 2.32
C THR A 24 -1.09 -13.62 1.96
N GLN A 25 -2.13 -14.38 2.33
CA GLN A 25 -3.52 -13.94 2.17
C GLN A 25 -3.78 -12.68 2.99
N ARG A 26 -3.39 -12.66 4.28
CA ARG A 26 -3.59 -11.47 5.11
C ARG A 26 -2.88 -10.25 4.55
N ASP A 27 -1.62 -10.38 4.15
CA ASP A 27 -0.85 -9.25 3.62
C ASP A 27 -1.35 -8.82 2.24
N SER A 28 -1.67 -9.75 1.34
CA SER A 28 -2.18 -9.43 0.00
C SER A 28 -3.56 -8.78 0.04
N TRP A 29 -4.49 -9.32 0.83
CA TRP A 29 -5.80 -8.66 1.05
C TRP A 29 -5.63 -7.32 1.76
N SER A 30 -4.66 -7.21 2.70
CA SER A 30 -4.39 -5.92 3.34
C SER A 30 -3.81 -4.90 2.35
N LEU A 31 -2.96 -5.33 1.40
CA LEU A 31 -2.32 -4.44 0.45
C LEU A 31 -3.33 -3.92 -0.58
N GLU A 32 -4.14 -4.81 -1.16
CA GLU A 32 -5.19 -4.41 -2.10
C GLU A 32 -6.22 -3.49 -1.43
N ALA A 33 -6.66 -3.83 -0.21
CA ALA A 33 -7.56 -2.98 0.57
C ALA A 33 -6.94 -1.61 0.82
N ARG A 34 -5.67 -1.54 1.25
CA ARG A 34 -4.97 -0.27 1.48
C ARG A 34 -4.79 0.55 0.22
N ILE A 35 -4.45 -0.09 -0.90
CA ILE A 35 -4.35 0.59 -2.19
C ILE A 35 -5.71 1.20 -2.53
N SER A 36 -6.79 0.46 -2.37
CA SER A 36 -8.15 0.95 -2.59
C SER A 36 -8.49 2.12 -1.67
N ASP A 37 -8.20 2.01 -0.37
CA ASP A 37 -8.51 3.04 0.62
C ASP A 37 -7.74 4.34 0.35
N ILE A 38 -6.43 4.23 0.09
CA ILE A 38 -5.57 5.37 -0.24
C ILE A 38 -5.97 5.99 -1.58
N ALA A 39 -6.26 5.16 -2.60
CA ALA A 39 -6.70 5.66 -3.90
C ALA A 39 -8.03 6.39 -3.79
N HIS A 40 -8.99 5.87 -3.03
CA HIS A 40 -10.28 6.51 -2.81
C HIS A 40 -10.15 7.81 -2.00
N GLY A 41 -9.39 7.80 -0.90
CA GLY A 41 -9.14 8.99 -0.07
C GLY A 41 -8.42 10.12 -0.80
N LEU A 42 -7.58 9.77 -1.79
CA LEU A 42 -6.91 10.72 -2.67
C LEU A 42 -7.67 10.99 -3.99
N GLN A 43 -8.88 10.45 -4.14
CA GLN A 43 -9.71 10.56 -5.36
C GLN A 43 -8.96 10.19 -6.65
N LEU A 44 -8.20 9.10 -6.60
CA LEU A 44 -7.47 8.48 -7.71
C LEU A 44 -8.23 7.28 -8.31
N ASP A 45 -9.37 6.92 -7.73
CA ASP A 45 -10.24 5.79 -8.07
C ASP A 45 -10.77 5.83 -9.51
N MET A 46 -10.94 7.03 -10.06
CA MET A 46 -11.39 7.24 -11.44
C MET A 46 -10.23 7.39 -12.45
N LEU A 47 -8.97 7.29 -12.00
CA LEU A 47 -7.83 7.38 -12.89
C LEU A 47 -7.57 6.06 -13.60
N ASP A 48 -7.29 6.17 -14.89
CA ASP A 48 -6.74 5.07 -15.66
C ASP A 48 -5.23 4.96 -15.39
N PHE A 49 -4.86 3.99 -14.54
CA PHE A 49 -3.47 3.71 -14.18
C PHE A 49 -2.60 3.20 -15.35
N SER A 50 -3.19 2.89 -16.51
CA SER A 50 -2.42 2.56 -17.72
C SER A 50 -1.86 3.79 -18.43
N ARG A 51 -2.32 4.99 -18.06
CA ARG A 51 -1.86 6.25 -18.63
C ARG A 51 -0.48 6.64 -18.09
N PRO A 52 0.39 7.24 -18.92
CA PRO A 52 1.64 7.82 -18.43
C PRO A 52 1.38 8.90 -17.38
N MET A 53 2.18 8.94 -16.30
CA MET A 53 2.08 9.96 -15.26
C MET A 53 2.12 11.39 -15.81
N LEU A 54 2.96 11.64 -16.81
CA LEU A 54 3.10 12.96 -17.45
C LEU A 54 1.81 13.44 -18.15
N SER A 55 0.84 12.55 -18.38
CA SER A 55 -0.46 12.90 -18.97
C SER A 55 -1.52 13.31 -17.93
N LEU A 56 -1.24 13.13 -16.64
CA LEU A 56 -2.12 13.51 -15.54
C LEU A 56 -2.01 15.02 -15.27
N SER A 57 -3.06 15.62 -14.70
CA SER A 57 -2.97 17.02 -14.26
C SER A 57 -1.95 17.16 -13.12
N PRO A 58 -1.35 18.34 -12.89
CA PRO A 58 -0.39 18.53 -11.79
C PRO A 58 -0.93 18.10 -10.42
N GLY A 59 -2.20 18.37 -10.13
CA GLY A 59 -2.85 17.93 -8.89
C GLY A 59 -3.10 16.41 -8.82
N GLN A 60 -3.30 15.74 -9.95
CA GLN A 60 -3.37 14.26 -9.99
C GLN A 60 -1.99 13.63 -9.82
N GLN A 61 -0.95 14.23 -10.40
CA GLN A 61 0.43 13.78 -10.21
C GLN A 61 0.84 13.88 -8.74
N ALA A 62 0.61 15.03 -8.10
CA ALA A 62 0.90 15.23 -6.68
C ALA A 62 0.16 14.22 -5.78
N ARG A 63 -1.11 13.92 -6.08
CA ARG A 63 -1.89 12.91 -5.33
C ARG A 63 -1.38 11.49 -5.56
N ALA A 64 -0.98 11.14 -6.78
CA ALA A 64 -0.39 9.83 -7.08
C ALA A 64 0.97 9.64 -6.37
N GLU A 65 1.81 10.67 -6.33
CA GLU A 65 3.06 10.67 -5.57
C GLU A 65 2.80 10.49 -4.06
N MET A 66 1.80 11.21 -3.52
CA MET A 66 1.39 11.07 -2.13
C MET A 66 0.89 9.65 -1.82
N ALA A 67 0.09 9.06 -2.71
CA ALA A 67 -0.37 7.67 -2.57
C ALA A 67 0.80 6.69 -2.47
N ALA A 68 1.81 6.86 -3.33
CA ALA A 68 3.01 6.03 -3.32
C ALA A 68 3.81 6.16 -2.01
N ILE A 69 3.84 7.34 -1.40
CA ILE A 69 4.46 7.56 -0.10
C ILE A 69 3.66 6.89 1.02
N LEU A 70 2.34 7.10 1.08
CA LEU A 70 1.48 6.51 2.12
C LEU A 70 1.46 4.98 2.06
N LEU A 71 1.54 4.39 0.86
CA LEU A 71 1.64 2.94 0.69
C LEU A 71 2.91 2.35 1.29
N GLN A 72 3.99 3.12 1.39
CA GLN A 72 5.26 2.69 2.01
C GLN A 72 5.22 2.71 3.54
N ARG A 73 4.17 3.26 4.17
CA ARG A 73 4.06 3.41 5.65
C ARG A 73 5.32 4.01 6.28
N PRO A 74 5.71 5.22 5.90
CA PRO A 74 6.87 5.87 6.52
C PRO A 74 6.60 6.10 8.01
N GLU A 75 7.62 5.87 8.84
CA GLU A 75 7.56 6.14 10.29
C GLU A 75 7.48 7.64 10.60
N ALA A 76 7.92 8.48 9.67
CA ALA A 76 7.80 9.94 9.73
C ALA A 76 7.61 10.50 8.33
N LEU A 77 6.66 11.43 8.18
CA LEU A 77 6.36 12.10 6.93
C LEU A 77 6.51 13.62 7.13
N ILE A 78 7.45 14.23 6.41
CA ILE A 78 7.62 15.69 6.37
C ILE A 78 7.08 16.15 5.03
N LEU A 79 6.11 17.05 5.06
CA LEU A 79 5.54 17.65 3.86
C LEU A 79 5.77 19.16 3.94
N ASP A 80 6.39 19.72 2.90
CA ASP A 80 6.49 21.17 2.72
C ASP A 80 5.35 21.62 1.81
N GLU A 81 4.55 22.58 2.26
CA GLU A 81 3.32 23.03 1.59
C GLU A 81 2.40 21.89 1.08
N PRO A 82 2.07 20.86 1.91
CA PRO A 82 1.38 19.62 1.51
C PRO A 82 0.03 19.78 0.86
N THR A 83 -0.53 20.97 0.85
CA THR A 83 -1.93 21.21 0.55
C THR A 83 -2.13 22.14 -0.62
N ASN A 84 -1.04 22.63 -1.20
CA ASN A 84 -1.08 23.41 -2.41
C ASN A 84 -1.49 22.46 -3.55
N HIS A 85 -2.52 22.83 -4.32
CA HIS A 85 -3.11 22.00 -5.39
C HIS A 85 -3.91 20.76 -4.96
N ILE A 86 -4.23 20.62 -3.67
CA ILE A 86 -5.09 19.54 -3.18
C ILE A 86 -6.37 20.10 -2.56
N ASP A 87 -7.51 19.53 -2.91
CA ASP A 87 -8.82 19.98 -2.42
C ASP A 87 -9.01 19.68 -0.92
N ALA A 88 -10.05 20.27 -0.34
CA ALA A 88 -10.34 20.17 1.08
C ALA A 88 -10.58 18.72 1.56
N GLN A 89 -11.23 17.90 0.72
CA GLN A 89 -11.55 16.52 1.06
C GLN A 89 -10.29 15.66 1.13
N THR A 90 -9.39 15.82 0.16
CA THR A 90 -8.11 15.10 0.14
C THR A 90 -7.23 15.50 1.33
N ARG A 91 -7.31 16.77 1.75
CA ARG A 91 -6.59 17.27 2.92
C ARG A 91 -7.07 16.62 4.22
N GLU A 92 -8.39 16.50 4.42
CA GLU A 92 -8.95 15.82 5.61
C GLU A 92 -8.50 14.37 5.67
N PHE A 93 -8.57 13.65 4.55
CA PHE A 93 -8.08 12.27 4.48
C PHE A 93 -6.60 12.14 4.86
N LEU A 94 -5.74 13.06 4.38
CA LEU A 94 -4.32 13.06 4.72
C LEU A 94 -4.08 13.26 6.23
N ILE A 95 -4.83 14.16 6.86
CA ILE A 95 -4.71 14.42 8.30
C ILE A 95 -5.11 13.17 9.09
N GLU A 96 -6.22 12.51 8.72
CA GLU A 96 -6.67 11.28 9.39
C GLU A 96 -5.70 10.11 9.20
N THR A 97 -5.18 9.94 7.98
CA THR A 97 -4.27 8.84 7.62
C THR A 97 -2.91 8.97 8.31
N VAL A 98 -2.39 10.18 8.48
CA VAL A 98 -1.09 10.41 9.13
C VAL A 98 -1.20 10.43 10.66
N SER A 99 -2.39 10.68 11.21
CA SER A 99 -2.61 10.74 12.67
C SER A 99 -2.96 9.38 13.30
N SER A 100 -3.20 8.36 12.49
CA SER A 100 -3.56 6.99 12.94
C SER A 100 -2.35 6.07 12.98
#